data_AF-W6TEL9-F1
#
_entry.id   AF-W6TEL9-F1
#
_cell.length_a   1.000
_cell.length_b   1.000
_cell.length_c   1.000
_cell.angle_alpha   90.00
_cell.angle_beta   90.00
_cell.angle_gamma   90.00
#
_symmetry.space_group_name_H-M   'P 1'
#
loop_
_entity.id
_entity.type
_entity.pdbx_description
1 polymer ?
#
loop_
_entity_poly.entity_id
_entity_poly.type
_entity_poly.pdbx_seq_one_letter_code
_entity_poly.pdbx_strand_id
1 'polypeptide(L)'
;MNITGEILLWRAVIDRAARDAFGCTDSSLYRHQSLRWFFQKSPQSFCFVCDLAELDPDAVRDHFFKALMTKNIQHLQKVLKWS
;
A
#
# COMPACT_ATOMS: atom_id res chain seq x y z
N MET A 1 18.22 -12.04 -11.24
CA MET A 1 16.81 -12.44 -11.41
C MET A 1 16.27 -11.71 -12.63
N ASN A 2 15.59 -12.42 -13.55
CA ASN A 2 15.05 -11.83 -14.77
C ASN A 2 13.61 -11.42 -14.49
N ILE A 3 13.31 -10.12 -14.46
CA ILE A 3 11.96 -9.63 -14.14
C ILE A 3 11.03 -9.95 -15.31
N THR A 4 10.01 -10.77 -15.07
CA THR A 4 9.01 -11.15 -16.07
C THR A 4 7.84 -10.17 -16.08
N GLY A 5 7.04 -10.19 -17.16
CA GLY A 5 5.81 -9.40 -17.22
C GLY A 5 4.79 -9.76 -16.14
N GLU A 6 4.77 -11.02 -15.69
CA GLU A 6 3.93 -11.48 -14.60
C GLU A 6 4.34 -10.87 -13.26
N ILE A 7 5.64 -10.82 -12.95
CA ILE A 7 6.15 -10.16 -11.76
C ILE A 7 5.76 -8.67 -11.76
N LEU A 8 5.86 -8.00 -12.91
CA LEU A 8 5.45 -6.60 -13.05
C LEU A 8 3.94 -6.39 -12.83
N LEU A 9 3.11 -7.33 -13.29
CA LEU A 9 1.66 -7.30 -13.06
C LEU A 9 1.36 -7.34 -11.56
N TRP A 10 1.96 -8.27 -10.82
CA TRP A 10 1.72 -8.41 -9.38
C TRP A 10 2.26 -7.21 -8.58
N ARG A 11 3.38 -6.62 -9.01
CA ARG A 11 3.86 -5.34 -8.44
C ARG A 11 2.89 -4.19 -8.71
N ALA A 12 2.27 -4.14 -9.89
CA ALA A 12 1.27 -3.12 -10.21
C ALA A 12 -0.01 -3.27 -9.35
N VAL A 13 -0.39 -4.50 -8.98
CA VAL A 13 -1.48 -4.75 -8.03
C VAL A 13 -1.17 -4.13 -6.67
N ILE A 14 0.03 -4.36 -6.14
CA ILE A 14 0.47 -3.79 -4.85
C ILE A 14 0.49 -2.25 -4.93
N ASP A 15 1.07 -1.68 -5.99
CA ASP A 15 1.14 -0.23 -6.20
C ASP A 15 -0.25 0.41 -6.32
N ARG A 16 -1.18 -0.26 -7.02
CA ARG A 16 -2.57 0.20 -7.08
C ARG A 16 -3.24 0.18 -5.71
N ALA A 17 -3.12 -0.91 -4.96
CA ALA A 17 -3.68 -1.00 -3.62
C ALA A 17 -3.11 0.08 -2.69
N ALA A 18 -1.81 0.37 -2.78
CA ALA A 18 -1.18 1.44 -2.02
C ALA A 18 -1.79 2.81 -2.38
N ARG A 19 -1.90 3.14 -3.67
CA ARG A 19 -2.54 4.39 -4.14
C ARG A 19 -3.98 4.54 -3.62
N ASP A 20 -4.75 3.46 -3.68
CA ASP A 20 -6.13 3.44 -3.19
C ASP A 20 -6.17 3.70 -1.67
N ALA A 21 -5.28 3.10 -0.90
CA ALA A 21 -5.16 3.32 0.54
C ALA A 21 -4.73 4.76 0.90
N PHE A 22 -3.91 5.39 0.05
CA PHE A 22 -3.51 6.79 0.18
C PHE A 22 -4.63 7.78 -0.17
N GLY A 23 -5.80 7.33 -0.63
CA GLY A 23 -6.90 8.19 -1.04
C GLY A 23 -6.63 8.89 -2.39
N CYS A 24 -5.87 8.25 -3.28
CA CYS A 24 -5.75 8.69 -4.67
C CYS A 24 -6.95 8.25 -5.53
N THR A 25 -8.00 7.71 -4.90
CA THR A 25 -9.30 7.40 -5.52
C THR A 25 -10.40 8.18 -4.83
N ASP A 26 -11.45 8.50 -5.60
CA ASP A 26 -12.61 9.23 -5.08
C ASP A 26 -13.51 8.37 -4.18
N SER A 27 -13.29 7.05 -4.15
CA SER A 27 -14.13 6.10 -3.41
C SER A 27 -13.50 5.72 -2.07
N SER A 28 -14.17 6.14 -0.98
CA SER A 28 -13.81 5.78 0.39
C SER A 28 -13.84 4.25 0.64
N LEU A 29 -14.62 3.52 -0.15
CA LEU A 29 -14.73 2.06 -0.08
C LEU A 29 -13.44 1.37 -0.51
N TYR A 30 -12.82 1.78 -1.62
CA TYR A 30 -11.54 1.22 -2.06
C TYR A 30 -10.41 1.56 -1.09
N ARG A 31 -10.42 2.78 -0.54
CA ARG A 31 -9.46 3.15 0.51
C ARG A 31 -9.53 2.23 1.72
N HIS A 32 -10.74 1.94 2.21
CA HIS A 32 -10.92 1.05 3.37
C HIS A 32 -10.54 -0.40 3.04
N GLN A 33 -10.92 -0.91 1.87
CA GLN A 33 -10.56 -2.25 1.42
C GLN A 33 -9.05 -2.43 1.28
N SER A 34 -8.34 -1.46 0.69
CA SER A 34 -6.89 -1.53 0.54
C SER A 34 -6.16 -1.45 1.87
N LEU A 35 -6.56 -0.55 2.78
CA LEU A 35 -6.00 -0.51 4.13
C LEU A 35 -6.22 -1.83 4.87
N ARG A 36 -7.43 -2.40 4.77
CA ARG A 36 -7.74 -3.70 5.36
C ARG A 36 -6.87 -4.80 4.76
N TRP A 37 -6.66 -4.81 3.45
CA TRP A 37 -5.85 -5.81 2.75
C TRP A 37 -4.39 -5.83 3.23
N PHE A 38 -3.77 -4.67 3.46
CA PHE A 38 -2.40 -4.59 4.00
C PHE A 38 -2.29 -5.07 5.46
N PHE A 39 -3.30 -4.81 6.30
CA PHE A 39 -3.21 -5.00 7.76
C PHE A 39 -4.13 -6.10 8.33
N GLN A 40 -4.73 -6.95 7.48
CA GLN A 40 -5.62 -8.00 7.95
C GLN A 40 -4.88 -9.05 8.78
N LYS A 41 -5.50 -9.53 9.87
CA LYS A 41 -4.95 -10.58 10.74
C LYS A 41 -4.64 -11.90 10.02
N SER A 42 -5.41 -12.23 8.98
CA SER A 42 -5.12 -13.34 8.06
C SER A 42 -4.78 -12.76 6.69
N PRO A 43 -3.49 -12.52 6.41
CA PRO A 43 -3.08 -11.82 5.19
C PRO A 43 -2.80 -12.76 4.02
N GLN A 44 -3.41 -13.95 3.98
CA GLN A 44 -3.09 -14.98 2.98
C GLN A 44 -3.11 -14.46 1.55
N SER A 45 -4.08 -13.60 1.19
CA SER A 45 -4.14 -13.00 -0.15
C SER A 45 -3.06 -11.95 -0.41
N PHE A 46 -2.62 -11.20 0.61
CA PHE A 46 -1.54 -10.23 0.48
C PHE A 46 -0.17 -10.92 0.38
N CYS A 47 0.10 -11.89 1.25
CA CYS A 47 1.34 -12.66 1.22
C CYS A 47 1.48 -13.40 -0.12
N PHE A 48 0.41 -14.03 -0.60
CA PHE A 48 0.40 -14.69 -1.91
C PHE A 48 0.74 -13.74 -3.06
N VAL A 49 0.17 -12.53 -3.08
CA VAL A 49 0.51 -11.52 -4.10
C VAL A 49 1.95 -11.04 -3.98
N CYS A 50 2.50 -10.95 -2.78
CA CYS A 50 3.92 -10.61 -2.56
C CYS A 50 4.84 -11.72 -3.07
N ASP A 51 4.49 -12.99 -2.83
CA ASP A 51 5.24 -14.14 -3.35
C ASP A 51 5.28 -14.12 -4.88
N LEU A 52 4.13 -13.86 -5.53
CA LEU A 52 4.04 -13.73 -6.99
C LEU A 52 4.77 -12.48 -7.54
N ALA A 53 4.93 -11.45 -6.73
CA ALA A 53 5.67 -10.23 -7.07
C ALA A 53 7.17 -10.32 -6.79
N GLU A 54 7.64 -11.46 -6.25
CA GLU A 54 8.99 -11.64 -5.71
C GLU A 54 9.37 -10.54 -4.71
N LEU A 55 8.49 -10.24 -3.76
CA LEU A 55 8.67 -9.24 -2.72
C LEU A 55 8.47 -9.84 -1.34
N ASP A 56 9.22 -9.33 -0.37
CA ASP A 56 9.01 -9.67 1.04
C ASP A 56 7.77 -8.94 1.60
N PRO A 57 6.73 -9.67 2.05
CA PRO A 57 5.51 -9.07 2.59
C PRO A 57 5.76 -8.10 3.76
N ASP A 58 6.74 -8.40 4.63
CA ASP A 58 7.01 -7.59 5.81
C ASP A 58 7.75 -6.30 5.44
N ALA A 59 8.72 -6.37 4.53
CA ALA A 59 9.36 -5.18 3.96
C ALA A 59 8.36 -4.27 3.23
N VAL A 60 7.42 -4.84 2.47
CA VAL A 60 6.38 -4.08 1.77
C VAL A 60 5.46 -3.37 2.77
N ARG A 61 5.04 -4.05 3.85
CA ARG A 61 4.23 -3.43 4.91
C ARG A 61 4.96 -2.32 5.65
N ASP A 62 6.22 -2.54 6.03
CA ASP A 62 7.00 -1.52 6.73
C ASP A 62 7.19 -0.28 5.86
N HIS A 63 7.52 -0.46 4.58
CA HIS A 63 7.61 0.63 3.62
C HIS A 63 6.26 1.36 3.45
N PHE A 64 5.16 0.63 3.31
CA PHE A 64 3.83 1.20 3.20
C PHE A 64 3.42 1.97 4.47
N PHE A 65 3.68 1.42 5.65
CA PHE A 65 3.37 2.05 6.93
C PHE A 65 4.17 3.34 7.14
N LYS A 66 5.48 3.33 6.85
CA LYS A 66 6.33 4.52 6.87
C LYS A 66 5.83 5.61 5.92
N ALA A 67 5.43 5.24 4.71
CA ALA A 67 4.88 6.17 3.74
C ALA A 67 3.53 6.77 4.20
N LEU A 68 2.65 5.96 4.80
CA LEU A 68 1.39 6.40 5.39
C LEU A 68 1.61 7.42 6.52
N MET A 69 2.52 7.12 7.44
CA MET A 69 2.87 8.01 8.55
C MET A 69 3.46 9.34 8.05
N THR A 70 4.34 9.28 7.04
CA THR A 70 4.94 10.48 6.46
C THR A 70 3.89 11.39 5.81
N LYS A 71 2.93 10.82 5.07
CA LYS A 71 1.83 11.58 4.45
C LYS A 71 0.92 12.23 5.50
N ASN A 72 0.63 11.52 6.59
CA ASN A 72 -0.13 12.07 7.72
C ASN A 72 0.61 13.23 8.41
N ILE A 73 1.92 13.09 8.64
CA ILE A 73 2.74 14.16 9.23
C ILE A 73 2.75 15.40 8.31
N GLN A 74 2.92 15.22 7.01
CA GLN A 74 2.87 16.34 6.05
C GLN A 74 1.50 17.03 6.02
N HIS A 75 0.40 16.26 6.13
CA HIS A 75 -0.94 16.80 6.22
C HIS A 75 -1.12 17.61 7.52
N LEU A 76 -0.65 17.10 8.67
CA LEU A 76 -0.71 17.80 9.95
C LEU A 76 0.13 19.09 9.95
N GLN A 77 1.34 19.06 9.38
CA GLN A 77 2.19 20.26 9.24
C GLN A 77 1.55 21.33 8.35
N LYS A 78 0.80 20.93 7.31
CA LYS A 78 0.03 21.87 6.49
C LYS A 78 -1.11 22.49 7.28
N VAL A 79 -1.84 21.74 8.09
CA VAL A 79 -2.95 22.29 8.90
C VAL A 79 -2.42 23.24 9.98
N LEU A 80 -1.32 22.88 10.65
CA LEU A 80 -0.72 23.69 11.72
C LEU A 80 -0.06 25.00 11.23
N LYS A 81 0.35 25.09 9.96
CA LYS A 81 0.88 26.34 9.39
C LYS A 81 -0.19 27.37 9.02
N TRP A 82 -1.46 26.98 9.05
CA TRP A 82 -2.61 27.81 8.72
C TRP A 82 -3.53 28.05 9.94
N SER A 83 -3.06 27.70 11.14
CA SER A 83 -3.66 28.03 12.44
C SER A 83 -2.75 29.00 13.18
#